data_AF-A0A2U2DHL0-F1
#
_entry.id   AF-A0A2U2DHL0-F1
#
_cell.length_a   1.000
_cell.length_b   1.000
_cell.length_c   1.000
_cell.angle_alpha   90.00
_cell.angle_beta   90.00
_cell.angle_gamma   90.00
#
_symmetry.space_group_name_H-M   'P 1'
#
loop_
_entity.id
_entity.type
_entity.pdbx_description
1 polymer ?
#
loop_
_entity_poly.entity_id
_entity_poly.type
_entity_poly.pdbx_seq_one_letter_code
_entity_poly.pdbx_strand_id
1 'polypeptide(L)'
;MYMTDIENDIANRDSRGMEDAFRALVGWPKEDDIHGATAESLSNALEAICAALVGDDSIMPGDTVDIIAATIGEPIGGTYADGADAVSNNLDIFKARFDGADDLDDAA
;
A
#
# COMPACT_ATOMS: atom_id res chain seq x y z
N MET A 1 1.20 -12.17 2.59
CA MET A 1 0.09 -12.07 1.60
C MET A 1 0.64 -12.43 0.22
N TYR A 2 -0.15 -12.98 -0.71
CA TYR A 2 0.32 -13.14 -2.10
C TYR A 2 -0.20 -12.01 -2.99
N MET A 3 0.58 -11.62 -4.00
CA MET A 3 0.14 -10.66 -5.02
C MET A 3 -1.21 -11.06 -5.64
N THR A 4 -1.41 -12.35 -5.89
CA THR A 4 -2.66 -12.87 -6.46
C THR A 4 -3.86 -12.69 -5.53
N ASP A 5 -3.67 -12.65 -4.21
CA ASP A 5 -4.76 -12.36 -3.26
C ASP A 5 -5.20 -10.89 -3.43
N ILE A 6 -4.24 -9.97 -3.53
CA ILE A 6 -4.48 -8.55 -3.76
C ILE A 6 -5.26 -8.32 -5.06
N GLU A 7 -4.84 -8.97 -6.16
CA GLU A 7 -5.53 -8.88 -7.44
C GLU A 7 -6.97 -9.40 -7.38
N ASN A 8 -7.20 -10.49 -6.65
CA ASN A 8 -8.54 -11.04 -6.45
C ASN A 8 -9.42 -10.13 -5.60
N ASP A 9 -8.88 -9.51 -4.55
CA ASP A 9 -9.64 -8.60 -3.68
C ASP A 9 -10.08 -7.34 -4.46
N ILE A 10 -9.19 -6.80 -5.29
CA ILE A 10 -9.51 -5.70 -6.22
C ILE A 10 -10.61 -6.14 -7.21
N ALA A 11 -10.46 -7.31 -7.83
CA ALA A 11 -11.41 -7.81 -8.83
C ALA A 11 -12.81 -8.07 -8.25
N ASN A 12 -12.88 -8.56 -7.01
CA ASN A 12 -14.13 -8.84 -6.30
C ASN A 12 -14.71 -7.63 -5.57
N ARG A 13 -13.97 -6.50 -5.51
CA ARG A 13 -14.29 -5.33 -4.67
C ARG A 13 -14.50 -5.72 -3.21
N ASP A 14 -13.68 -6.64 -2.70
CA ASP A 14 -13.71 -7.02 -1.30
C ASP A 14 -13.08 -5.90 -0.46
N SER A 15 -13.91 -5.13 0.25
CA SER A 15 -13.43 -3.96 0.97
C SER A 15 -12.41 -4.31 2.05
N ARG A 16 -12.59 -5.44 2.75
CA ARG A 16 -11.67 -5.88 3.82
C ARG A 16 -10.33 -6.34 3.24
N GLY A 17 -10.36 -7.09 2.15
CA GLY A 17 -9.17 -7.50 1.43
C GLY A 17 -8.39 -6.29 0.91
N MET A 18 -9.08 -5.30 0.34
CA MET A 18 -8.45 -4.05 -0.11
C MET A 18 -7.84 -3.23 1.04
N GLU A 19 -8.51 -3.17 2.20
CA GLU A 19 -7.97 -2.54 3.42
C GLU A 19 -6.69 -3.23 3.93
N ASP A 20 -6.69 -4.57 4.02
CA ASP A 20 -5.50 -5.33 4.44
C ASP A 20 -4.37 -5.24 3.40
N ALA A 21 -4.70 -5.28 2.10
CA ALA A 21 -3.74 -5.09 1.02
C ALA A 21 -3.10 -3.70 1.05
N PHE A 22 -3.92 -2.65 1.27
CA PHE A 22 -3.44 -1.29 1.43
C PHE A 22 -2.41 -1.20 2.56
N ARG A 23 -2.75 -1.75 3.73
CA ARG A 23 -1.89 -1.77 4.91
C ARG A 23 -0.58 -2.49 4.67
N ALA A 24 -0.63 -3.64 3.99
CA ALA A 24 0.57 -4.40 3.64
C ALA A 24 1.49 -3.59 2.70
N LEU A 25 0.92 -2.93 1.68
CA LEU A 25 1.69 -2.15 0.71
C LEU A 25 2.33 -0.91 1.30
N VAL A 26 1.61 -0.14 2.14
CA VAL A 26 2.19 1.06 2.79
C VAL A 26 3.17 0.70 3.91
N GLY A 27 3.02 -0.48 4.53
CA GLY A 27 3.87 -0.98 5.60
C GLY A 27 5.20 -1.61 5.14
N TRP A 28 5.31 -1.97 3.86
CA TRP A 28 6.50 -2.58 3.25
C TRP A 28 7.73 -1.65 3.32
N PRO A 29 9.01 -2.10 3.39
CA PRO A 29 9.49 -3.46 3.40
C PRO A 29 9.67 -3.95 4.84
N LYS A 30 8.65 -4.54 5.44
CA LYS A 30 8.86 -5.41 6.60
C LYS A 30 9.05 -6.83 6.09
N GLU A 31 10.21 -7.08 5.48
CA GLU A 31 10.86 -8.35 5.05
C GLU A 31 10.05 -9.55 4.48
N ASP A 32 8.72 -9.61 4.53
CA ASP A 32 7.95 -10.82 4.14
C ASP A 32 6.46 -10.56 3.81
N ASP A 33 6.01 -9.29 3.76
CA ASP A 33 4.57 -9.00 3.74
C ASP A 33 3.85 -9.43 2.43
N ILE A 34 4.55 -9.38 1.28
CA ILE A 34 3.94 -9.68 -0.04
C ILE A 34 4.86 -10.58 -0.87
N HIS A 35 4.51 -11.86 -0.97
CA HIS A 35 5.29 -12.85 -1.71
C HIS A 35 5.03 -12.79 -3.22
N GLY A 36 6.11 -12.92 -4.00
CA GLY A 36 6.06 -13.06 -5.46
C GLY A 36 5.68 -11.77 -6.20
N ALA A 37 5.83 -10.61 -5.57
CA ALA A 37 5.55 -9.32 -6.16
C ALA A 37 6.86 -8.64 -6.60
N THR A 38 6.86 -8.07 -7.80
CA THR A 38 7.90 -7.14 -8.26
C THR A 38 7.56 -5.72 -7.83
N ALA A 39 8.55 -4.81 -7.81
CA ALA A 39 8.30 -3.39 -7.55
C ALA A 39 7.19 -2.80 -8.46
N GLU A 40 7.16 -3.21 -9.74
CA GLU A 40 6.10 -2.82 -10.69
C GLU A 40 4.74 -3.37 -10.27
N SER A 41 4.67 -4.64 -9.85
CA SER A 41 3.43 -5.26 -9.39
C SER A 41 2.89 -4.59 -8.13
N LEU A 42 3.75 -4.32 -7.16
CA LEU A 42 3.41 -3.60 -5.92
C LEU A 42 2.89 -2.19 -6.21
N SER A 43 3.55 -1.48 -7.12
CA SER A 43 3.16 -0.15 -7.55
C SER A 43 1.77 -0.14 -8.18
N ASN A 44 1.52 -1.04 -9.12
CA ASN A 44 0.24 -1.16 -9.80
C ASN A 44 -0.89 -1.55 -8.83
N ALA A 45 -0.61 -2.46 -7.89
CA ALA A 45 -1.56 -2.83 -6.85
C ALA A 45 -1.90 -1.65 -5.93
N LEU A 46 -0.90 -0.88 -5.50
CA LEU A 46 -1.11 0.27 -4.64
C LEU A 46 -1.98 1.33 -5.32
N GLU A 47 -1.73 1.62 -6.60
CA GLU A 47 -2.55 2.53 -7.40
C GLU A 47 -4.00 2.07 -7.49
N ALA A 48 -4.20 0.78 -7.79
CA ALA A 48 -5.54 0.20 -7.93
C ALA A 48 -6.32 0.21 -6.62
N ILE A 49 -5.67 -0.11 -5.50
CA ILE A 49 -6.29 -0.08 -4.17
C ILE A 49 -6.60 1.33 -3.75
N CYS A 50 -5.69 2.29 -3.94
CA CYS A 50 -5.97 3.68 -3.61
C CYS A 50 -7.19 4.18 -4.38
N ALA A 51 -7.28 3.91 -5.69
CA ALA A 51 -8.44 4.26 -6.50
C ALA A 51 -9.74 3.59 -6.01
N ALA A 52 -9.67 2.37 -5.49
CA ALA A 52 -10.82 1.64 -4.95
C ALA A 52 -11.27 2.15 -3.56
N LEU A 53 -10.33 2.66 -2.76
CA LEU A 53 -10.58 3.21 -1.43
C LEU A 53 -10.93 4.70 -1.43
N VAL A 54 -10.95 5.37 -2.60
CA VAL A 54 -11.44 6.75 -2.71
C VAL A 54 -12.90 6.82 -2.26
N GLY A 55 -13.12 7.43 -1.09
CA GLY A 55 -14.43 7.54 -0.46
C GLY A 55 -14.78 6.44 0.55
N ASP A 56 -13.81 5.61 0.95
CA ASP A 56 -13.97 4.70 2.07
C ASP A 56 -13.77 5.43 3.41
N ASP A 57 -14.87 5.73 4.09
CA ASP A 57 -14.88 6.42 5.40
C ASP A 57 -14.51 5.49 6.58
N SER A 58 -14.08 4.25 6.32
CA SER A 58 -13.67 3.33 7.39
C SER A 58 -12.41 3.83 8.08
N ILE A 59 -12.36 3.65 9.40
CA ILE A 59 -11.25 4.11 10.22
C ILE A 59 -10.04 3.22 9.97
N MET A 60 -8.93 3.85 9.62
CA MET A 60 -7.65 3.20 9.43
C MET A 60 -6.97 2.94 10.78
N PRO A 61 -6.26 1.81 10.96
CA PRO A 61 -5.43 1.59 12.13
C PRO A 61 -4.39 2.70 12.34
N GLY A 62 -4.20 3.14 13.58
CA GLY A 62 -3.27 4.22 13.93
C GLY A 62 -1.84 3.96 13.46
N ASP A 63 -1.34 2.73 13.59
CA ASP A 63 0.00 2.36 13.10
C ASP A 63 0.16 2.60 11.59
N THR A 64 -0.89 2.35 10.80
CA THR A 64 -0.86 2.59 9.35
C THR A 64 -0.86 4.09 9.05
N VAL A 65 -1.65 4.87 9.80
CA VAL A 65 -1.65 6.34 9.72
C VAL A 65 -0.25 6.90 10.02
N ASP A 66 0.38 6.44 11.10
CA ASP A 66 1.73 6.84 11.49
C ASP A 66 2.77 6.49 10.42
N ILE A 67 2.67 5.32 9.80
CA ILE A 67 3.58 4.91 8.71
C ILE A 67 3.46 5.83 7.50
N ILE A 68 2.23 6.14 7.07
CA ILE A 68 2.01 7.02 5.91
C ILE A 68 2.49 8.43 6.24
N ALA A 69 2.10 8.96 7.40
CA ALA A 69 2.50 10.31 7.83
C ALA A 69 4.02 10.43 7.96
N ALA A 70 4.71 9.43 8.51
CA ALA A 70 6.16 9.40 8.59
C ALA A 70 6.83 9.29 7.21
N THR A 71 6.20 8.60 6.26
CA THR A 71 6.74 8.42 4.90
C THR A 71 6.64 9.70 4.08
N ILE A 72 5.51 10.42 4.16
CA ILE A 72 5.30 11.66 3.39
C ILE A 72 5.79 12.92 4.15
N GLY A 73 5.98 12.82 5.47
CA GLY A 73 6.44 13.94 6.31
C GLY A 73 5.35 14.91 6.76
N GLU A 74 4.08 14.56 6.57
CA GLU A 74 2.92 15.40 6.90
C GLU A 74 1.81 14.56 7.57
N PRO A 75 1.02 15.15 8.49
CA PRO A 75 -0.09 14.44 9.11
C PRO A 75 -1.19 14.17 8.09
N ILE A 76 -1.76 12.97 8.13
CA ILE A 76 -2.93 12.58 7.32
C ILE A 76 -4.17 12.41 8.19
N GLY A 77 -5.34 12.31 7.55
CA GLY A 77 -6.57 11.95 8.25
C GLY A 77 -6.57 10.49 8.74
N GLY A 78 -7.65 10.13 9.44
CA GLY A 78 -7.76 8.83 10.11
C GLY A 78 -8.53 7.76 9.32
N THR A 79 -8.93 8.04 8.08
CA THR A 79 -9.74 7.12 7.26
C THR A 79 -8.94 6.51 6.12
N TYR A 80 -9.42 5.40 5.57
CA TYR A 80 -8.83 4.82 4.36
C TYR A 80 -8.92 5.75 3.15
N ALA A 81 -9.97 6.56 3.03
CA ALA A 81 -10.05 7.61 2.02
C ALA A 81 -8.91 8.65 2.16
N ASP A 82 -8.66 9.13 3.38
CA ASP A 82 -7.56 10.08 3.64
C ASP A 82 -6.18 9.45 3.32
N GLY A 83 -6.00 8.19 3.70
CA GLY A 83 -4.77 7.44 3.41
C GLY A 83 -4.55 7.22 1.92
N ALA A 84 -5.59 6.77 1.23
CA ALA A 84 -5.55 6.52 -0.20
C ALA A 84 -5.26 7.80 -0.99
N ASP A 85 -5.86 8.93 -0.60
CA ASP A 85 -5.57 10.23 -1.18
C ASP A 85 -4.11 10.66 -0.91
N ALA A 86 -3.65 10.58 0.34
CA ALA A 86 -2.29 10.94 0.71
C ALA A 86 -1.23 10.11 -0.02
N VAL A 87 -1.45 8.80 -0.13
CA VAL A 87 -0.57 7.88 -0.86
C VAL A 87 -0.63 8.14 -2.36
N SER A 88 -1.81 8.37 -2.95
CA SER A 88 -1.95 8.67 -4.38
C SER A 88 -1.24 9.95 -4.77
N ASN A 89 -1.30 10.99 -3.93
CA ASN A 89 -0.61 12.26 -4.17
C ASN A 89 0.91 12.17 -3.98
N ASN A 90 1.39 11.16 -3.24
CA ASN A 90 2.81 10.95 -2.93
C ASN A 90 3.35 9.62 -3.49
N LEU A 91 2.70 9.11 -4.53
CA LEU A 91 2.92 7.76 -5.03
C LEU A 91 4.37 7.51 -5.44
N ASP A 92 5.06 8.52 -5.99
CA ASP A 92 6.47 8.44 -6.35
C ASP A 92 7.38 8.05 -5.16
N ILE A 93 7.04 8.49 -3.94
CA ILE A 93 7.81 8.14 -2.72
C ILE A 93 7.64 6.65 -2.40
N PHE A 94 6.41 6.13 -2.51
CA PHE A 94 6.11 4.71 -2.27
C PHE A 94 6.69 3.82 -3.37
N LYS A 95 6.64 4.25 -4.63
CA LYS A 95 7.25 3.55 -5.77
C LYS A 95 8.77 3.45 -5.63
N ALA A 96 9.44 4.57 -5.29
CA ALA A 96 10.88 4.59 -5.07
C ALA A 96 11.29 3.66 -3.91
N ARG A 97 10.41 3.53 -2.91
CA ARG A 97 10.61 2.56 -1.82
C ARG A 97 10.57 1.13 -2.36
N PHE A 98 9.56 0.75 -3.16
CA PHE A 98 9.48 -0.59 -3.76
C PHE A 98 10.70 -0.95 -4.62
N ASP A 99 11.15 -0.03 -5.46
CA ASP A 99 12.33 -0.19 -6.32
C ASP A 99 13.61 -0.40 -5.48
N GLY A 100 13.77 0.38 -4.41
CA GLY A 100 14.95 0.35 -3.55
C GLY A 100 15.14 -0.91 -2.70
N ALA A 101 14.16 -1.83 -2.59
CA ALA A 101 14.40 -3.14 -1.98
C ALA A 101 14.41 -4.32 -2.97
N ASP A 102 14.10 -4.10 -4.26
CA ASP A 102 14.36 -5.09 -5.31
C ASP A 102 15.88 -5.30 -5.47
N ASP A 103 16.67 -4.22 -5.35
CA ASP A 103 18.15 -4.23 -5.40
C ASP A 103 18.83 -4.95 -4.20
N LEU A 104 18.10 -5.32 -3.14
CA LEU A 104 18.68 -5.97 -1.96
C LEU A 104 18.70 -7.51 -2.06
N ASP A 105 17.92 -8.12 -2.96
CA ASP A 105 17.82 -9.58 -3.10
C ASP A 105 18.84 -10.16 -4.13
N ASP A 106 19.42 -9.32 -5.00
CA ASP A 106 20.38 -9.76 -6.04
C ASP A 106 21.84 -9.82 -5.56
N ALA A 107 22.08 -9.72 -4.25
CA ALA A 107 23.42 -9.66 -3.64
C ALA A 107 23.83 -10.91 -2.83
N ALA A 108 23.17 -12.07 -3.03
CA ALA A 108 23.42 -13.32 -2.29
C ALA A 108 24.14 -14.42 -3.08
#